data_AF-E9JBU4-F1
#
_entry.id   AF-E9JBU4-F1
#
_cell.length_a   1.000
_cell.length_b   1.000
_cell.length_c   1.000
_cell.angle_alpha   90.00
_cell.angle_beta   90.00
_cell.angle_gamma   90.00
#
_symmetry.space_group_name_H-M   'P 1'
#
loop_
_entity.id
_entity.type
_entity.pdbx_description
1 polymer ?
#
loop_
_entity_poly.entity_id
_entity_poly.type
_entity_poly.pdbx_seq_one_letter_code
_entity_poly.pdbx_strand_id
1 'polypeptide(L)'
;MNLLGCNLFTNYCDLKTTFKHPSSDYNVYFVPVACHSVKLARNALGDLKIFKSPTADINWSHITNLHQLQLELNLKFANRINSAHINYKANIMK
;
A
#
# COMPACT_ATOMS: atom_id res chain seq x y z
N MET A 1 7.30 13.43 -12.41
CA MET A 1 7.05 14.35 -11.27
C MET A 1 8.26 15.22 -10.91
N ASN A 2 9.25 15.40 -11.80
CA ASN A 2 10.40 16.28 -11.54
C ASN A 2 10.18 17.72 -12.05
N LEU A 3 9.11 17.98 -12.81
CA LEU A 3 8.86 19.25 -13.47
C LEU A 3 8.66 20.42 -12.51
N LEU A 4 8.13 20.15 -11.31
CA LEU A 4 7.85 21.17 -10.30
C LEU A 4 8.87 21.18 -9.15
N GLY A 5 9.84 20.26 -9.14
CA GLY A 5 10.92 20.24 -8.14
C GLY A 5 10.68 19.37 -6.89
N CYS A 6 9.61 18.59 -6.85
CA CYS A 6 9.49 17.45 -5.91
C CYS A 6 10.45 16.33 -6.32
N ASN A 7 11.00 15.63 -5.33
CA ASN A 7 11.79 14.42 -5.54
C ASN A 7 11.16 13.26 -4.76
N LEU A 8 10.41 12.42 -5.47
CA LEU A 8 9.66 11.29 -4.89
C LEU A 8 10.30 9.93 -5.20
N PHE A 9 11.30 9.89 -6.08
CA PHE A 9 11.95 8.66 -6.57
C PHE A 9 13.35 8.51 -5.96
N THR A 10 13.47 8.77 -4.68
CA THR A 10 14.73 8.74 -3.94
C THR A 10 14.54 7.97 -2.63
N ASN A 11 15.62 7.75 -1.88
CA ASN A 11 15.55 7.15 -0.56
C ASN A 11 14.64 7.98 0.36
N TYR A 12 14.03 7.33 1.34
CA TYR A 12 13.10 7.98 2.26
C TYR A 12 13.72 9.23 2.94
N CYS A 13 15.00 9.17 3.29
CA CYS A 13 15.73 10.29 3.91
C CYS A 13 15.90 11.50 2.99
N ASP A 14 15.89 11.29 1.68
CA ASP A 14 16.14 12.33 0.67
C ASP A 14 14.83 12.84 0.03
N LEU A 15 13.68 12.36 0.52
CA LEU A 15 12.37 12.63 -0.05
C LEU A 15 12.04 14.12 0.05
N LYS A 16 11.83 14.76 -1.10
CA LYS A 16 11.40 16.17 -1.19
C LYS A 16 9.95 16.24 -1.66
N THR A 17 9.04 16.45 -0.71
CA THR A 17 7.59 16.49 -0.94
C THR A 17 7.05 17.90 -1.21
N THR A 18 7.92 18.90 -1.32
CA THR A 18 7.51 20.30 -1.47
C THR A 18 8.21 21.00 -2.63
N PHE A 19 7.53 22.01 -3.16
CA PHE A 19 8.09 22.96 -4.11
C PHE A 19 7.49 24.35 -3.93
N LYS A 20 8.14 25.38 -4.50
CA LYS A 20 7.67 26.77 -4.41
C LYS A 20 6.56 27.02 -5.43
N HIS A 21 5.53 27.76 -5.02
CA HIS A 21 4.48 28.19 -5.94
C HIS A 21 5.09 29.09 -7.05
N PRO A 22 4.72 28.92 -8.33
CA PRO A 22 5.38 29.63 -9.44
C PRO A 22 5.21 31.15 -9.42
N SER A 23 4.24 31.67 -8.66
CA SER A 23 3.90 33.11 -8.63
C SER A 23 3.87 33.69 -7.21
N SER A 24 4.20 32.91 -6.19
CA SER A 24 4.06 33.33 -4.78
C SER A 24 5.08 32.63 -3.88
N ASP A 25 5.46 33.24 -2.76
CA ASP A 25 6.56 32.72 -1.92
C ASP A 25 6.15 31.62 -0.91
N TYR A 26 5.02 30.94 -1.12
CA TYR A 26 4.61 29.83 -0.27
C TYR A 26 5.00 28.46 -0.86
N ASN A 27 5.11 27.47 0.03
CA ASN A 27 5.40 26.10 -0.35
C ASN A 27 4.10 25.34 -0.69
N VAL A 28 4.14 24.61 -1.79
CA VAL A 28 3.11 23.65 -2.19
C VAL A 28 3.56 22.26 -1.76
N TYR A 29 2.68 21.53 -1.08
CA TYR A 29 2.94 20.20 -0.57
C TYR A 29 2.29 19.16 -1.47
N PHE A 30 3.07 18.17 -1.89
CA PHE A 30 2.57 16.99 -2.57
C PHE A 30 2.02 15.99 -1.55
N VAL A 31 0.74 15.65 -1.67
CA VAL A 31 0.09 14.64 -0.84
C VAL A 31 -0.39 13.50 -1.73
N PRO A 32 0.21 12.31 -1.65
CA PRO A 32 -0.29 11.15 -2.38
C PRO A 32 -1.66 10.75 -1.82
N VAL A 33 -2.56 10.31 -2.70
CA VAL A 33 -3.91 9.90 -2.30
C VAL A 33 -3.83 8.58 -1.52
N ALA A 34 -4.19 8.63 -0.24
CA ALA A 34 -4.03 7.51 0.69
C ALA A 34 -4.65 6.19 0.20
N CYS A 35 -5.84 6.24 -0.42
CA CYS A 35 -6.50 5.03 -0.91
C CYS A 35 -5.69 4.32 -2.00
N HIS A 36 -4.96 5.05 -2.85
CA HIS A 36 -4.10 4.44 -3.86
C HIS A 36 -2.86 3.83 -3.23
N SER A 37 -2.27 4.49 -2.23
CA SER A 37 -1.10 3.99 -1.50
C SER A 37 -1.39 2.66 -0.80
N VAL A 38 -2.56 2.51 -0.18
CA VAL A 38 -2.97 1.24 0.45
C VAL A 38 -3.11 0.12 -0.58
N LYS A 39 -3.69 0.43 -1.74
CA LYS A 39 -3.83 -0.57 -2.83
C LYS A 39 -2.47 -1.01 -3.36
N LEU A 40 -1.54 -0.08 -3.55
CA LEU A 40 -0.16 -0.40 -3.96
C LEU A 40 0.55 -1.26 -2.93
N ALA A 41 0.44 -0.93 -1.63
CA ALA A 41 1.02 -1.73 -0.56
C ALA A 41 0.44 -3.15 -0.51
N ARG A 42 -0.88 -3.29 -0.65
CA ARG A 42 -1.60 -4.58 -0.75
C ARG A 42 -1.12 -5.41 -1.93
N ASN A 43 -0.97 -4.79 -3.11
CA ASN A 43 -0.49 -5.49 -4.31
C ASN A 43 0.97 -5.92 -4.15
N ALA A 44 1.84 -5.02 -3.65
CA ALA A 44 3.24 -5.32 -3.41
C ALA A 44 3.42 -6.44 -2.37
N LEU A 45 2.63 -6.46 -1.29
CA LEU A 45 2.66 -7.56 -0.33
C LEU A 45 2.16 -8.87 -0.96
N GLY A 46 1.12 -8.79 -1.78
CA GLY A 46 0.60 -9.92 -2.53
C GLY A 46 1.60 -10.52 -3.52
N ASP A 47 2.43 -9.70 -4.17
CA ASP A 47 3.44 -10.15 -5.14
C ASP A 47 4.75 -10.59 -4.46
N LEU A 48 5.27 -9.79 -3.54
CA LEU A 48 6.55 -10.03 -2.85
C LEU A 48 6.42 -11.02 -1.68
N LYS A 49 5.19 -11.29 -1.22
CA LYS A 49 4.81 -12.21 -0.13
C LYS A 49 5.25 -11.81 1.26
N ILE A 50 6.42 -11.21 1.42
CA ILE A 50 7.00 -10.86 2.71
C ILE A 50 7.52 -9.43 2.66
N PHE A 51 7.07 -8.60 3.61
CA PHE A 51 7.75 -7.35 3.93
C PHE A 51 8.57 -7.50 5.19
N LYS A 52 9.81 -7.01 5.16
CA LYS A 52 10.68 -6.93 6.33
C LYS A 52 10.31 -5.70 7.14
N SER A 53 10.11 -5.89 8.44
CA SER A 53 9.96 -4.81 9.41
C SER A 53 10.93 -5.05 10.59
N PRO A 54 11.36 -4.00 11.30
CA PRO A 54 12.26 -4.14 12.45
C PRO A 54 11.73 -5.08 13.56
N THR A 55 10.41 -5.24 13.66
CA THR A 55 9.77 -6.04 14.73
C THR A 55 9.47 -7.47 14.32
N ALA A 56 8.93 -7.67 13.12
CA ALA A 56 8.57 -8.97 12.58
C ALA A 56 8.31 -8.88 11.08
N ASP A 57 8.45 -10.00 10.39
CA ASP A 57 8.08 -10.11 8.99
C ASP A 57 6.56 -10.03 8.83
N ILE A 58 6.11 -9.23 7.87
CA ILE A 58 4.71 -9.16 7.47
C ILE A 58 4.52 -10.16 6.32
N ASN A 59 3.85 -11.28 6.61
CA ASN A 59 3.69 -12.36 5.63
C ASN A 59 2.26 -12.41 5.05
N TRP A 60 2.17 -12.44 3.72
CA TRP A 60 0.93 -12.66 2.98
C TRP A 60 0.22 -13.96 3.37
N SER A 61 0.99 -14.97 3.81
CA SER A 61 0.45 -16.25 4.25
C SER A 61 -0.56 -16.13 5.40
N HIS A 62 -0.41 -15.13 6.27
CA HIS A 62 -1.38 -14.92 7.36
C HIS A 62 -2.77 -14.57 6.82
N ILE A 63 -2.85 -13.80 5.74
CA ILE A 63 -4.10 -13.40 5.10
C ILE A 63 -4.73 -14.60 4.38
N THR A 64 -3.93 -15.38 3.66
CA THR A 64 -4.42 -16.58 2.95
C THR A 64 -4.88 -17.67 3.93
N ASN A 65 -4.12 -17.89 5.00
CA ASN A 65 -4.43 -18.92 6.00
C ASN A 65 -5.67 -18.54 6.80
N LEU A 66 -5.86 -17.26 7.13
CA LEU A 66 -7.09 -16.79 7.75
C LEU A 66 -8.30 -17.03 6.85
N HIS A 67 -8.19 -16.73 5.55
CA HIS A 67 -9.27 -17.00 4.60
C HIS A 67 -9.58 -18.51 4.49
N GLN A 68 -8.53 -19.34 4.42
CA GLN A 68 -8.68 -20.79 4.37
C GLN A 68 -9.35 -21.35 5.64
N LEU A 69 -8.95 -20.89 6.81
CA LEU A 69 -9.56 -21.27 8.09
C LEU A 69 -11.05 -20.92 8.14
N GLN A 70 -11.46 -19.77 7.61
CA GLN A 70 -12.88 -19.41 7.53
C GLN A 70 -13.69 -20.35 6.64
N LEU A 71 -13.09 -20.82 5.53
CA LEU A 71 -13.73 -21.78 4.63
C LEU A 71 -13.89 -23.13 5.32
N GLU A 72 -12.85 -23.61 6.01
CA GLU A 72 -12.86 -24.88 6.73
C GLU A 72 -13.87 -24.90 7.87
N LEU A 73 -13.97 -23.80 8.63
CA LEU A 73 -14.93 -23.66 9.72
C LEU A 73 -16.36 -23.40 9.22
N ASN A 74 -16.54 -23.11 7.93
CA ASN A 74 -17.78 -22.62 7.34
C ASN A 74 -18.38 -21.43 8.14
N LEU A 75 -17.49 -20.60 8.70
CA LEU A 75 -17.83 -19.47 9.56
C LEU A 75 -17.03 -18.25 9.13
N LYS A 76 -17.71 -17.12 8.93
CA LYS A 76 -17.06 -15.83 8.75
C LYS A 76 -16.77 -15.21 10.11
N PHE A 77 -15.49 -14.93 10.37
CA PHE A 77 -15.12 -14.09 11.50
C PHE A 77 -15.55 -12.63 11.24
N ALA A 78 -15.35 -11.76 12.24
CA ALA A 78 -15.67 -10.33 12.16
C ALA A 78 -14.72 -9.52 11.22
N ASN A 79 -14.27 -10.12 10.12
CA ASN A 79 -13.49 -9.45 9.07
C ASN A 79 -14.20 -9.58 7.71
N ARG A 80 -13.74 -8.80 6.72
CA ARG A 80 -14.32 -8.77 5.37
C ARG A 80 -13.49 -9.52 4.33
N ILE A 81 -12.48 -10.29 4.75
CA ILE A 81 -11.59 -11.02 3.86
C ILE A 81 -12.41 -12.09 3.13
N ASN A 82 -12.19 -12.18 1.82
CA ASN A 82 -12.85 -13.13 0.93
C ASN A 82 -11.92 -13.45 -0.25
N SER A 83 -12.39 -14.34 -1.13
CA SER A 83 -11.61 -14.80 -2.28
C SER A 83 -11.17 -13.66 -3.22
N ALA A 84 -11.89 -12.53 -3.28
CA ALA A 84 -11.48 -11.38 -4.10
C ALA A 84 -10.26 -10.65 -3.51
N HIS A 85 -10.07 -10.67 -2.19
CA HIS A 85 -8.89 -10.13 -1.53
C HIS A 85 -7.67 -11.05 -1.72
N ILE A 86 -7.88 -12.37 -1.71
CA ILE A 86 -6.83 -13.34 -2.00
C ILE A 86 -6.42 -13.27 -3.47
N ASN A 87 -7.41 -13.22 -4.37
CA ASN A 87 -7.24 -13.11 -5.80
C ASN A 87 -7.24 -11.63 -6.26
N TYR A 88 -6.51 -10.77 -5.54
CA TYR A 88 -6.47 -9.32 -5.78
C TYR A 88 -6.04 -8.95 -7.21
N LYS A 89 -5.36 -9.84 -7.94
CA LYS A 89 -4.97 -9.62 -9.35
C LYS A 89 -6.15 -9.35 -10.28
N ALA A 90 -7.34 -9.87 -9.97
CA ALA A 90 -8.57 -9.53 -10.71
C ALA A 90 -9.16 -8.17 -10.31
N ASN A 91 -8.68 -7.56 -9.22
CA ASN A 91 -9.24 -6.37 -8.58
C ASN A 91 -8.13 -5.39 -8.09
N ILE A 92 -7.04 -5.25 -8.85
CA ILE A 92 -5.81 -4.53 -8.46
C ILE A 92 -6.09 -3.10 -7.95
N MET A 93 -7.04 -2.42 -8.58
CA MET A 93 -7.35 -1.01 -8.34
C MET A 93 -8.67 -0.77 -7.59
N LYS A 94 -9.39 -1.83 -7.22
CA LYS A 94 -10.57 -1.75 -6.37
C LYS A 94 -10.19 -1.56 -4.91
#